data_AF-A0A7S3F8U6-F1
#
_entry.id   AF-A0A7S3F8U6-F1
#
_cell.length_a   1.000
_cell.length_b   1.000
_cell.length_c   1.000
_cell.angle_alpha   90.00
_cell.angle_beta   90.00
_cell.angle_gamma   90.00
#
_symmetry.space_group_name_H-M   'P 1'
#
loop_
_entity.id
_entity.type
_entity.pdbx_description
1 polymer ?
#
loop_
_entity_poly.entity_id
_entity_poly.type
_entity_poly.pdbx_seq_one_letter_code
_entity_poly.pdbx_strand_id
1 'polypeptide(L)'
;DADDPDGLATYIIPQGDTGIVACGGEAVPALCGEVDETGAREVGRCDALTILERCVQLLPALSGCPVLGEWRHFRPGRRVEDGGVRLLIEPLEGQTSAAVIHNYGHGGSGVCCSWGCASDVAGLAKKFAADQGLHLI
;
A
#
# COMPACT_ATOMS: atom_id res chain seq x y z
N ASP A 1 -12.68 3.51 -1.47
CA ASP A 1 -12.96 2.56 -2.55
C ASP A 1 -14.47 2.47 -2.74
N ALA A 2 -14.96 2.65 -3.96
CA ALA A 2 -16.40 2.69 -4.25
C ALA A 2 -17.07 1.31 -4.17
N ASP A 3 -16.26 0.24 -4.12
CA ASP A 3 -16.71 -1.16 -4.14
C ASP A 3 -16.96 -1.75 -2.73
N ASP A 4 -16.68 -0.99 -1.66
CA ASP A 4 -16.87 -1.40 -0.27
C ASP A 4 -17.34 -0.21 0.57
N PRO A 5 -18.65 0.11 0.54
CA PRO A 5 -19.19 1.29 1.19
C PRO A 5 -19.08 1.25 2.73
N ASP A 6 -18.92 0.05 3.29
CA ASP A 6 -18.80 -0.16 4.74
C ASP A 6 -17.34 -0.21 5.22
N GLY A 7 -16.36 -0.31 4.30
CA GLY A 7 -14.94 -0.47 4.64
C GLY A 7 -14.59 -1.83 5.26
N LEU A 8 -15.44 -2.83 5.04
CA LEU A 8 -15.43 -4.16 5.67
C LEU A 8 -15.02 -5.29 4.70
N ALA A 9 -14.36 -4.97 3.59
CA ALA A 9 -13.81 -5.94 2.64
C ALA A 9 -13.18 -7.10 3.41
N THR A 10 -13.59 -8.33 3.15
CA THR A 10 -13.09 -9.52 3.85
C THR A 10 -12.42 -10.43 2.85
N TYR A 11 -11.18 -10.85 3.14
CA TYR A 11 -10.41 -11.73 2.28
C TYR A 11 -9.72 -12.84 3.07
N ILE A 12 -9.50 -13.96 2.39
CA ILE A 12 -8.73 -15.11 2.88
C ILE A 12 -7.72 -15.45 1.80
N ILE A 13 -6.43 -15.31 2.10
CA ILE A 13 -5.33 -15.53 1.14
C ILE A 13 -4.44 -16.67 1.63
N PRO A 14 -4.41 -17.83 0.95
CA PRO A 14 -3.47 -18.90 1.25
C PRO A 14 -2.01 -18.47 1.06
N GLN A 15 -1.14 -18.88 1.98
CA GLN A 15 0.30 -18.56 1.95
C GLN A 15 1.09 -19.74 1.39
N GLY A 16 1.04 -19.90 0.06
CA GLY A 16 1.63 -21.05 -0.63
C GLY A 16 1.08 -22.39 -0.13
N ASP A 17 1.91 -23.42 -0.11
CA ASP A 17 1.52 -24.79 0.28
C ASP A 17 1.74 -25.08 1.78
N THR A 18 1.79 -24.04 2.62
CA THR A 18 2.13 -24.16 4.05
C THR A 18 0.96 -24.58 4.94
N GLY A 19 -0.27 -24.51 4.42
CA GLY A 19 -1.49 -24.62 5.22
C GLY A 19 -1.81 -23.36 6.06
N ILE A 20 -1.01 -22.30 5.93
CA ILE A 20 -1.26 -21.01 6.57
C ILE A 20 -2.13 -20.16 5.65
N VAL A 21 -3.10 -19.45 6.24
CA VAL A 21 -3.91 -18.45 5.55
C VAL A 21 -3.78 -17.09 6.22
N ALA A 22 -3.76 -16.04 5.42
CA ALA A 22 -3.95 -14.68 5.89
C ALA A 22 -5.44 -14.35 5.84
N CYS A 23 -6.04 -14.19 7.02
CA CYS A 23 -7.38 -13.64 7.18
C CYS A 23 -7.23 -12.14 7.38
N GLY A 24 -7.90 -11.36 6.55
CA GLY A 24 -7.78 -9.92 6.63
C GLY A 24 -8.97 -9.24 6.03
N GLY A 25 -8.98 -7.92 6.19
CA GLY A 25 -10.10 -7.15 5.74
C GLY A 25 -10.48 -6.03 6.65
N GLU A 26 -10.00 -4.85 6.31
CA GLU A 26 -10.37 -3.61 6.96
C GLU A 26 -9.84 -2.45 6.11
N ALA A 27 -10.75 -1.62 5.63
CA ALA A 27 -10.45 -0.39 4.91
C ALA A 27 -10.99 0.81 5.69
N VAL A 28 -10.67 0.88 6.99
CA VAL A 28 -10.96 2.09 7.76
C VAL A 28 -10.12 3.22 7.16
N PRO A 29 -10.74 4.35 6.80
CA PRO A 29 -10.00 5.55 6.51
C PRO A 29 -9.24 5.91 7.79
N ALA A 30 -7.96 5.54 7.88
CA ALA A 30 -7.08 6.25 8.76
C ALA A 30 -7.20 7.70 8.30
N LEU A 31 -7.73 8.59 9.16
CA LEU A 31 -7.65 10.01 8.87
C LEU A 31 -6.21 10.26 8.44
N CYS A 32 -6.03 10.66 7.18
CA CYS A 32 -4.85 11.37 6.77
C CYS A 32 -4.95 12.73 7.48
N GLY A 33 -4.78 12.76 8.80
CA GLY A 33 -5.12 13.94 9.61
C GLY A 33 -5.65 13.61 10.98
N GLU A 34 -4.89 12.89 11.80
CA GLU A 34 -4.66 13.25 13.20
C GLU A 34 -3.39 12.49 13.59
N VAL A 35 -2.27 13.20 13.41
CA VAL A 35 -1.01 12.83 14.06
C VAL A 35 -1.13 13.35 15.48
N ASP A 36 -0.91 12.49 16.45
CA ASP A 36 -0.73 12.96 17.81
C ASP A 36 0.51 13.87 17.89
N GLU A 37 0.72 14.51 19.03
CA GLU A 37 1.88 15.38 19.29
C GLU A 37 3.25 14.70 19.11
N THR A 38 3.29 13.37 18.98
CA THR A 38 4.49 12.57 18.72
C THR A 38 4.68 12.22 17.24
N GLY A 39 3.72 12.55 16.38
CA GLY A 39 3.70 12.18 14.97
C GLY A 39 3.18 10.77 14.70
N ALA A 40 2.65 10.07 15.72
CA ALA A 40 2.07 8.75 15.56
C ALA A 40 0.63 8.88 15.05
N ARG A 41 0.24 7.94 14.18
CA ARG A 41 -1.13 7.82 13.67
C ARG A 41 -1.83 6.71 14.43
N GLU A 42 -3.05 6.97 14.90
CA GLU A 42 -3.85 5.92 15.52
C GLU A 42 -4.23 4.87 14.46
N VAL A 43 -3.90 3.61 14.75
CA VAL A 43 -4.34 2.48 13.93
C VAL A 43 -5.80 2.21 14.27
N GLY A 44 -6.66 2.16 13.26
CA GLY A 44 -8.09 1.85 13.40
C GLY A 44 -8.31 0.64 14.31
N ARG A 45 -9.32 0.76 15.17
CA ARG A 45 -9.57 -0.15 16.30
C ARG A 45 -10.43 -1.35 15.91
N CYS A 46 -10.28 -1.92 14.71
CA CYS A 46 -10.98 -3.17 14.42
C CYS A 46 -10.31 -4.32 15.16
N ASP A 47 -11.16 -5.07 15.85
CA ASP A 47 -10.79 -6.24 16.59
C ASP A 47 -10.47 -7.39 15.61
N ALA A 48 -9.33 -8.04 15.81
CA ALA A 48 -8.95 -9.22 15.02
C ALA A 48 -10.01 -10.32 15.11
N LEU A 49 -10.74 -10.40 16.24
CA LEU A 49 -11.86 -11.32 16.42
C LEU A 49 -12.97 -11.06 15.40
N THR A 50 -13.33 -9.80 15.13
CA THR A 50 -14.37 -9.47 14.14
C THR A 50 -13.94 -9.85 12.72
N ILE A 51 -12.66 -9.65 12.37
CA ILE A 51 -12.10 -10.10 11.08
C ILE A 51 -12.21 -11.63 10.97
N LEU A 52 -11.82 -12.35 12.03
CA LEU A 52 -11.88 -13.81 12.08
C LEU A 52 -13.32 -14.32 12.01
N GLU A 53 -14.26 -13.71 12.71
CA GLU A 53 -15.69 -14.06 12.64
C GLU A 53 -16.22 -13.97 11.20
N ARG A 54 -15.93 -12.88 10.50
CA ARG A 54 -16.30 -12.73 9.07
C ARG A 54 -15.61 -13.77 8.20
N CYS A 55 -14.33 -14.05 8.43
CA CYS A 55 -13.60 -15.07 7.67
C CYS A 55 -14.14 -16.49 7.92
N VAL A 56 -14.52 -16.83 9.15
CA VAL A 56 -15.12 -18.13 9.50
C VAL A 56 -16.52 -18.27 8.88
N GLN A 57 -17.29 -17.19 8.79
CA GLN A 57 -18.57 -17.20 8.07
C GLN A 57 -18.39 -17.51 6.57
N LEU A 58 -17.31 -16.99 5.95
CA LEU A 58 -16.99 -17.28 4.55
C LEU A 58 -16.36 -18.67 4.35
N LEU A 59 -15.50 -19.10 5.27
CA LEU A 59 -14.80 -20.38 5.22
C LEU A 59 -14.86 -21.09 6.59
N PRO A 60 -15.90 -21.90 6.85
CA PRO A 60 -16.12 -22.54 8.15
C PRO A 60 -14.98 -23.46 8.61
N ALA A 61 -14.18 -23.97 7.67
CA ALA A 61 -12.99 -24.79 7.98
C ALA A 61 -11.93 -24.06 8.81
N LEU A 62 -11.98 -22.72 8.89
CA LEU A 62 -11.12 -21.92 9.75
C LEU A 62 -11.53 -21.95 11.23
N SER A 63 -12.72 -22.47 11.55
CA SER A 63 -13.21 -22.54 12.92
C SER A 63 -12.30 -23.40 13.78
N GLY A 64 -11.81 -22.83 14.89
CA GLY A 64 -10.91 -23.52 15.82
C GLY A 64 -9.45 -23.62 15.36
N CYS A 65 -9.09 -23.06 14.19
CA CYS A 65 -7.69 -22.97 13.79
C CYS A 65 -6.91 -22.03 14.72
N PRO A 66 -5.64 -22.35 15.05
CA PRO A 66 -4.82 -21.48 15.88
C PRO A 66 -4.45 -20.19 15.13
N VAL A 67 -4.56 -19.05 15.82
CA VAL A 67 -4.06 -17.77 15.33
C VAL A 67 -2.55 -17.72 15.55
N LEU A 68 -1.79 -17.63 14.45
CA LEU A 68 -0.31 -17.62 14.51
C LEU A 68 0.27 -16.23 14.79
N GLY A 69 -0.48 -15.17 14.48
CA GLY A 69 -0.08 -13.79 14.67
C GLY A 69 -1.10 -12.80 14.12
N GLU A 70 -0.94 -11.53 14.51
CA GLU A 70 -1.75 -10.41 14.05
C GLU A 70 -0.85 -9.30 13.52
N TRP A 71 -1.27 -8.67 12.42
CA TRP A 71 -0.54 -7.56 11.81
C TRP A 71 -1.49 -6.44 11.43
N ARG A 72 -1.08 -5.20 11.68
CA ARG A 72 -1.79 -3.99 11.25
C ARG A 72 -0.79 -3.06 10.56
N HIS A 73 -1.21 -2.47 9.44
CA HIS A 73 -0.37 -1.59 8.65
C HIS A 73 -1.17 -0.44 8.05
N PHE A 74 -0.49 0.69 7.82
CA PHE A 74 -1.06 1.79 7.07
C PHE A 74 -0.86 1.58 5.57
N ARG A 75 -1.91 1.85 4.79
CA ARG A 75 -1.82 1.94 3.33
C ARG A 75 -1.32 3.34 2.98
N PRO A 76 -0.13 3.52 2.37
CA PRO A 76 0.38 4.83 1.99
C PRO A 76 -0.31 5.32 0.70
N GLY A 77 -1.62 5.51 0.77
CA GLY A 77 -2.45 6.01 -0.32
C GLY A 77 -2.39 7.52 -0.41
N ARG A 78 -2.45 8.05 -1.62
CA ARG A 78 -2.78 9.46 -1.87
C ARG A 78 -4.18 9.55 -2.42
N ARG A 79 -4.92 10.57 -1.99
CA ARG A 79 -6.29 10.80 -2.47
C ARG A 79 -6.26 11.17 -3.94
N VAL A 80 -7.32 10.83 -4.67
CA VAL A 80 -7.43 11.15 -6.10
C VAL A 80 -7.50 12.67 -6.30
N GLU A 81 -8.19 13.38 -5.39
CA GLU A 81 -8.23 14.84 -5.35
C GLU A 81 -6.85 15.49 -5.13
N ASP A 82 -5.92 14.80 -4.46
CA ASP A 82 -4.54 15.24 -4.28
C ASP A 82 -3.63 14.82 -5.46
N GLY A 83 -4.19 14.23 -6.52
CA GLY A 83 -3.48 13.77 -7.72
C GLY A 83 -3.10 12.29 -7.71
N GLY A 84 -3.59 11.48 -6.77
CA GLY A 84 -3.39 10.03 -6.74
C GLY A 84 -1.92 9.61 -6.60
N VAL A 85 -1.53 8.47 -7.19
CA VAL A 85 -0.13 8.00 -7.21
C VAL A 85 0.77 9.08 -7.80
N ARG A 86 1.82 9.47 -7.07
CA ARG A 86 2.83 10.40 -7.57
C ARG A 86 4.00 9.61 -8.14
N LEU A 87 4.02 9.51 -9.47
CA LEU A 87 5.12 8.96 -10.24
C LEU A 87 5.57 10.00 -11.27
N LEU A 88 6.62 10.74 -10.94
CA LEU A 88 7.16 11.81 -11.79
C LEU A 88 8.60 12.14 -11.41
N ILE A 89 9.29 12.84 -12.30
CA ILE A 89 10.62 13.39 -12.04
C ILE A 89 10.53 14.89 -11.76
N GLU A 90 11.25 15.36 -10.74
CA GLU A 90 11.32 16.75 -10.32
C GLU A 90 12.80 17.18 -10.25
N PRO A 91 13.24 18.13 -11.09
CA PRO A 91 14.59 18.69 -11.01
C PRO A 91 14.82 19.36 -9.65
N LEU A 92 16.03 19.24 -9.09
CA LEU A 92 16.35 19.99 -7.88
C LEU A 92 16.64 21.46 -8.21
N GLU A 93 16.02 22.38 -7.48
CA GLU A 93 16.30 23.81 -7.62
C GLU A 93 17.80 24.08 -7.43
N GLY A 94 18.37 24.84 -8.37
CA GLY A 94 19.80 25.19 -8.38
C GLY A 94 20.75 24.07 -8.82
N GLN A 95 20.27 22.89 -9.22
CA GLN A 95 21.10 21.78 -9.68
C GLN A 95 20.64 21.26 -11.05
N THR A 96 21.45 21.46 -12.08
CA THR A 96 21.11 21.06 -13.46
C THR A 96 21.29 19.56 -13.71
N SER A 97 22.10 18.89 -12.90
CA SER A 97 22.46 17.47 -13.05
C SER A 97 21.84 16.55 -11.99
N ALA A 98 20.90 17.06 -11.19
CA ALA A 98 20.23 16.30 -10.14
C ALA A 98 18.71 16.42 -10.22
N ALA A 99 18.02 15.31 -10.00
CA ALA A 99 16.56 15.23 -9.97
C ALA A 99 16.10 14.18 -8.93
N VAL A 100 14.89 14.38 -8.41
CA VAL A 100 14.19 13.40 -7.57
C VAL A 100 13.14 12.70 -8.43
N ILE A 101 13.17 11.36 -8.45
CA ILE A 101 12.06 10.57 -9.01
C ILE A 101 11.16 10.15 -7.86
N HIS A 102 9.95 10.69 -7.87
CA HIS A 102 8.89 10.32 -6.94
C HIS A 102 8.24 9.02 -7.40
N ASN A 103 7.96 8.11 -6.47
CA ASN A 103 7.20 6.89 -6.71
C ASN A 103 6.49 6.47 -5.42
N TYR A 104 5.41 7.17 -5.06
CA TYR A 104 4.67 6.93 -3.82
C TYR A 104 3.17 7.19 -3.96
N GLY A 105 2.38 6.79 -2.95
CA GLY A 105 0.93 7.00 -2.95
C GLY A 105 0.10 5.81 -3.43
N HIS A 106 0.70 4.61 -3.51
CA HIS A 106 0.08 3.40 -4.08
C HIS A 106 -1.01 2.75 -3.22
N GLY A 107 -1.20 3.21 -1.97
CA GLY A 107 -2.22 2.64 -1.09
C GLY A 107 -2.04 1.13 -0.89
N GLY A 108 -3.15 0.37 -1.02
CA GLY A 108 -3.13 -1.09 -0.94
C GLY A 108 -2.60 -1.79 -2.20
N SER A 109 -2.39 -1.06 -3.29
CA SER A 109 -2.09 -1.62 -4.62
C SER A 109 -0.59 -1.73 -4.92
N GLY A 110 0.27 -1.33 -3.97
CA GLY A 110 1.73 -1.22 -4.19
C GLY A 110 2.38 -2.50 -4.72
N VAL A 111 1.99 -3.67 -4.22
CA VAL A 111 2.53 -4.96 -4.71
C VAL A 111 2.10 -5.21 -6.16
N CYS A 112 0.82 -5.03 -6.48
CA CYS A 112 0.28 -5.29 -7.82
C CYS A 112 0.88 -4.35 -8.88
N CYS A 113 1.17 -3.10 -8.53
CA CYS A 113 1.71 -2.11 -9.44
C CYS A 113 3.26 -2.03 -9.42
N SER A 114 3.94 -2.75 -8.53
CA SER A 114 5.37 -2.60 -8.25
C SER A 114 6.25 -2.63 -9.49
N TRP A 115 6.12 -3.67 -10.32
CA TRP A 115 6.95 -3.86 -11.52
C TRP A 115 6.70 -2.78 -12.58
N GLY A 116 5.45 -2.42 -12.82
CA GLY A 116 5.09 -1.35 -13.75
C GLY A 116 5.67 -0.02 -13.31
N CYS A 117 5.46 0.34 -12.04
CA CYS A 117 6.02 1.57 -11.47
C CYS A 117 7.55 1.57 -11.48
N ALA A 118 8.21 0.43 -11.22
CA ALA A 118 9.66 0.33 -11.30
C ALA A 118 10.18 0.50 -12.74
N SER A 119 9.47 -0.04 -13.72
CA SER A 119 9.77 0.15 -15.15
C SER A 119 9.66 1.62 -15.55
N ASP A 120 8.60 2.31 -15.11
CA ASP A 120 8.41 3.74 -15.39
C ASP A 120 9.49 4.60 -14.75
N VAL A 121 9.86 4.31 -13.49
CA VAL A 121 10.97 4.95 -12.79
C VAL A 121 12.29 4.76 -13.54
N ALA A 122 12.58 3.54 -14.01
CA ALA A 122 13.77 3.26 -14.80
C ALA A 122 13.77 4.05 -16.13
N GLY A 123 12.61 4.18 -16.77
CA GLY A 123 12.44 5.01 -17.97
C GLY A 123 12.73 6.49 -17.71
N LEU A 124 12.20 7.05 -16.63
CA LEU A 124 12.47 8.43 -16.21
C LEU A 124 13.96 8.65 -15.91
N ALA A 125 14.61 7.72 -15.21
CA ALA A 125 16.03 7.81 -14.90
C ALA A 125 16.91 7.76 -16.16
N LYS A 126 16.60 6.86 -17.10
CA LYS A 126 17.32 6.75 -18.38
C LYS A 126 17.17 8.01 -19.22
N LYS A 127 15.96 8.56 -19.31
CA LYS A 127 15.71 9.82 -20.02
C LYS A 127 16.51 10.97 -19.41
N PHE A 128 16.44 11.12 -18.09
CA PHE A 128 17.19 12.16 -17.39
C PHE A 128 18.70 12.04 -17.62
N ALA A 129 19.25 10.83 -17.52
CA ALA A 129 20.67 10.59 -17.80
C ALA A 129 21.04 10.96 -19.25
N ALA A 130 20.22 10.56 -20.23
CA ALA A 130 20.45 10.88 -21.64
C ALA A 130 20.44 12.41 -21.89
N ASP A 131 19.53 13.14 -21.25
CA ASP A 131 19.46 14.61 -21.32
C ASP A 131 20.73 15.27 -20.73
N GLN A 132 21.45 14.59 -19.84
CA GLN A 132 22.74 15.00 -19.28
C GLN A 132 23.96 14.46 -20.07
N GLY A 133 23.74 13.77 -21.19
CA GLY A 133 24.81 13.13 -21.96
C GLY A 133 25.40 11.86 -21.32
N LEU A 134 24.69 11.27 -20.36
CA LEU A 134 25.08 10.03 -19.68
C LEU A 134 24.26 8.85 -20.22
N HIS A 135 24.91 7.70 -20.41
CA HIS A 135 24.23 6.45 -20.77
C HIS A 135 24.19 5.52 -19.56
N LEU A 136 22.98 5.29 -19.02
CA LEU A 136 22.74 4.26 -18.01
C LEU A 136 22.62 2.89 -18.67
N ILE A 137 23.38 1.91 -18.18
CA ILE A 137 23.40 0.51 -18.63
C ILE A 137 22.08 -0.18 -18.22
#